data_AF-A0A1F8RGU9-F1
#
_entry.id   AF-A0A1F8RGU9-F1
#
_cell.length_a   1.000
_cell.length_b   1.000
_cell.length_c   1.000
_cell.angle_alpha   90.00
_cell.angle_beta   90.00
_cell.angle_gamma   90.00
#
_symmetry.space_group_name_H-M   'P 1'
#
loop_
_entity.id
_entity.type
_entity.pdbx_description
1 polymer ?
#
loop_
_entity_poly.entity_id
_entity_poly.type
_entity_poly.pdbx_seq_one_letter_code
_entity_poly.pdbx_strand_id
1 'polypeptide(L)' 'MSAFNRIAYHQNRRDEVPNQQLARALSAARDRKGIREIAAGSWDKNRSIRSDCVKVLYEIGYLDPGPIARVLAQGRR' A
#
# COMPACT_ATOMS: atom_id res chain seq x y z
N MET A 1 13.67 -4.98 -0.26
CA MET A 1 12.78 -5.33 0.87
C MET A 1 11.34 -5.21 0.37
N SER A 2 10.46 -6.16 0.71
CA SER A 2 9.06 -6.14 0.30
C SER A 2 8.32 -4.93 0.88
N ALA A 3 7.42 -4.32 0.11
CA ALA A 3 6.58 -3.22 0.59
C ALA A 3 5.56 -3.73 1.63
N PHE A 4 5.08 -4.97 1.45
CA PHE A 4 4.18 -5.64 2.38
C PHE A 4 4.76 -5.72 3.80
N ASN A 5 6.04 -6.07 3.94
CA ASN A 5 6.71 -6.14 5.25
C ASN A 5 6.86 -4.77 5.95
N ARG A 6 6.54 -3.66 5.28
CA ARG A 6 6.66 -2.29 5.80
C ARG A 6 5.33 -1.69 6.27
N ILE A 7 4.24 -2.45 6.29
CA ILE A 7 3.00 -2.00 6.92
C ILE A 7 3.11 -2.02 8.47
N ALA A 8 2.20 -1.35 9.16
CA ALA A 8 2.21 -1.25 10.63
C ALA A 8 2.12 -2.62 11.32
N TYR A 9 1.25 -3.52 10.85
CA TYR A 9 1.06 -4.86 11.39
C TYR A 9 2.37 -5.66 11.45
N HIS A 10 3.12 -5.71 10.34
CA HIS A 10 4.39 -6.45 10.27
C HIS A 10 5.52 -5.82 11.09
N GLN A 11 5.34 -4.56 11.51
CA GLN A 11 6.25 -3.86 12.41
C GLN A 11 5.79 -3.90 13.88
N ASN A 12 4.72 -4.64 14.19
CA ASN A 12 4.09 -4.65 15.52
C ASN A 12 3.73 -3.25 16.03
N ARG A 13 3.36 -2.34 15.12
CA ARG A 13 2.93 -0.97 15.44
C ARG A 13 1.41 -0.88 15.43
N ARG A 14 0.84 -0.06 16.32
CA ARG A 14 -0.60 0.20 16.41
C ARG A 14 -1.01 1.56 15.82
N ASP A 15 -0.05 2.42 15.53
CA ASP A 15 -0.27 3.71 14.89
C ASP A 15 -0.15 3.61 13.36
N GLU A 16 -0.71 4.61 12.66
CA GLU A 16 -0.76 4.64 11.20
C GLU A 16 0.51 5.21 10.54
N VAL A 17 1.49 5.68 11.32
CA VAL A 17 2.68 6.37 10.79
C VAL A 17 3.46 5.50 9.80
N PRO A 18 3.68 4.19 10.02
CA PRO A 18 4.33 3.32 9.04
C PRO A 18 3.62 3.30 7.69
N ASN A 19 2.28 3.25 7.70
CA ASN A 19 1.47 3.18 6.50
C ASN A 19 1.56 4.49 5.70
N GLN A 20 1.54 5.64 6.38
CA GLN A 20 1.71 6.96 5.77
C GLN A 20 3.12 7.16 5.19
N GLN A 21 4.16 6.72 5.91
CA GLN A 21 5.54 6.78 5.44
C GLN A 21 5.75 5.86 4.23
N LEU A 22 5.16 4.67 4.27
CA LEU A 22 5.20 3.74 3.15
C LEU A 22 4.51 4.33 1.91
N ALA A 23 3.33 4.93 2.08
CA ALA A 23 2.61 5.60 0.99
C ALA A 23 3.44 6.70 0.33
N ARG A 24 4.06 7.59 1.13
CA ARG A 24 4.96 8.63 0.64
C ARG A 24 6.14 8.04 -0.15
N ALA A 25 6.78 6.99 0.38
CA ALA A 25 7.91 6.36 -0.27
C ALA A 25 7.52 5.70 -1.61
N LEU A 26 6.41 4.97 -1.65
CA LEU A 26 5.92 4.30 -2.86
C LEU A 26 5.49 5.30 -3.94
N SER A 27 4.82 6.39 -3.54
CA SER A 27 4.39 7.46 -4.43
C SER A 27 5.60 8.20 -5.02
N ALA A 28 6.53 8.66 -4.18
CA ALA A 28 7.73 9.37 -4.61
C ALA A 28 8.61 8.54 -5.56
N ALA A 29 8.76 7.25 -5.28
CA ALA A 29 9.53 6.33 -6.13
C ALA A 29 8.76 5.85 -7.36
N ARG A 30 7.46 6.16 -7.48
CA ARG A 30 6.54 5.57 -8.46
C ARG A 30 6.64 4.03 -8.51
N ASP A 31 6.80 3.40 -7.34
CA ASP A 31 7.07 1.97 -7.21
C ASP A 31 5.81 1.14 -7.48
N ARG A 32 5.58 0.83 -8.75
CA ARG A 32 4.43 0.03 -9.18
C ARG A 32 4.45 -1.39 -8.62
N LYS A 33 5.64 -1.96 -8.35
CA LYS A 33 5.73 -3.31 -7.80
C LYS A 33 5.26 -3.31 -6.35
N GLY A 34 5.76 -2.38 -5.55
CA GLY A 34 5.32 -2.20 -4.16
C GLY A 34 3.83 -1.87 -4.07
N ILE A 35 3.32 -0.98 -4.93
CA ILE A 35 1.88 -0.65 -4.96
C ILE A 35 1.03 -1.88 -5.27
N ARG A 36 1.43 -2.73 -6.23
CA ARG A 36 0.73 -3.99 -6.54
C ARG A 36 0.76 -4.97 -5.37
N GLU A 37 1.88 -5.04 -4.67
CA GLU A 37 2.02 -5.90 -3.49
C GLU A 37 1.05 -5.47 -2.39
N ILE A 38 0.97 -4.16 -2.11
CA ILE A 38 -0.01 -3.60 -1.18
C ILE A 38 -1.45 -3.84 -1.65
N ALA A 39 -1.73 -3.69 -2.94
CA ALA A 39 -3.06 -3.97 -3.50
C ALA A 39 -3.45 -5.45 -3.40
N ALA A 40 -2.51 -6.39 -3.49
CA ALA A 40 -2.79 -7.78 -3.20
C ALA A 40 -3.11 -7.99 -1.71
N GLY A 41 -2.35 -7.34 -0.82
CA GLY A 41 -2.55 -7.39 0.62
C GLY A 41 -3.90 -6.83 1.12
N SER A 42 -4.59 -5.99 0.35
CA SER A 42 -5.94 -5.54 0.71
C SER A 42 -7.01 -6.64 0.64
N TRP A 43 -6.65 -7.84 0.20
CA TRP A 43 -7.51 -9.04 0.19
C TRP A 43 -7.08 -10.09 1.21
N ASP A 44 -6.14 -9.76 2.11
CA ASP A 44 -5.66 -10.69 3.13
C ASP A 44 -6.78 -11.13 4.10
N LYS A 45 -6.70 -12.38 4.59
CA LYS A 45 -7.65 -12.93 5.58
C LYS A 45 -7.52 -12.24 6.93
N ASN A 46 -6.33 -11.75 7.26
CA ASN A 46 -6.07 -10.99 8.46
C ASN A 46 -6.60 -9.55 8.30
N ARG A 47 -7.60 -9.19 9.10
CA ARG A 47 -8.23 -7.88 9.07
C ARG A 47 -7.25 -6.73 9.33
N SER A 48 -6.23 -6.93 10.16
CA SER A 48 -5.22 -5.89 10.46
C SER A 48 -4.34 -5.62 9.24
N ILE A 49 -3.83 -6.70 8.60
CA ILE A 49 -3.07 -6.58 7.34
C ILE A 49 -3.90 -5.88 6.28
N ARG A 50 -5.14 -6.33 6.07
CA ARG A 50 -6.05 -5.72 5.10
C ARG A 50 -6.26 -4.23 5.36
N SER A 51 -6.50 -3.85 6.62
CA SER A 51 -6.77 -2.45 7.00
C SER A 51 -5.55 -1.58 6.74
N ASP A 52 -4.35 -2.07 7.08
CA ASP A 52 -3.10 -1.35 6.80
C ASP A 52 -2.85 -1.20 5.30
N CYS A 53 -3.05 -2.25 4.51
CA CYS A 53 -2.89 -2.19 3.06
C CYS A 53 -3.87 -1.19 2.43
N VAL A 54 -5.16 -1.21 2.83
CA VAL A 54 -6.17 -0.25 2.36
C VAL A 54 -5.76 1.17 2.75
N LYS A 55 -5.27 1.38 3.97
CA LYS A 55 -4.78 2.69 4.43
C LYS A 55 -3.64 3.19 3.55
N VAL A 56 -2.64 2.35 3.26
CA VAL A 56 -1.54 2.74 2.37
C VAL A 56 -2.06 3.15 0.98
N LEU A 57 -2.97 2.38 0.38
CA LEU A 57 -3.56 2.73 -0.93
C LEU A 57 -4.33 4.05 -0.88
N TYR A 58 -5.08 4.29 0.19
CA TYR A 58 -5.83 5.53 0.37
C TYR A 58 -4.88 6.74 0.44
N GLU A 59 -3.82 6.65 1.24
CA GLU A 59 -2.80 7.70 1.37
C GLU A 59 -2.06 7.93 0.05
N ILE A 60 -1.74 6.88 -0.72
CA ILE A 60 -1.16 7.04 -2.06
C ILE A 60 -2.13 7.79 -2.97
N GLY A 61 -3.41 7.45 -2.96
CA GLY A 61 -4.43 8.10 -3.79
C GLY A 61 -4.61 9.58 -3.45
N TYR A 62 -4.43 9.94 -2.18
CA TYR A 62 -4.41 11.33 -1.73
C TYR A 62 -3.16 12.09 -2.17
N LEU A 63 -1.99 11.44 -2.19
CA LEU A 63 -0.70 12.05 -2.54
C LEU A 63 -0.47 12.18 -4.05
N ASP A 64 -0.68 11.11 -4.81
CA ASP A 64 -0.59 11.05 -6.27
C ASP A 64 -1.54 9.93 -6.77
N PRO A 65 -2.71 10.26 -7.32
CA PRO A 65 -3.65 9.25 -7.80
C PRO A 65 -3.18 8.52 -9.09
N GLY A 66 -2.23 9.10 -9.84
CA GLY A 66 -1.79 8.58 -11.14
C GLY A 66 -1.21 7.15 -11.10
N PRO A 67 -0.33 6.82 -10.13
CA PRO A 67 0.16 5.46 -9.90
C PRO A 67 -0.92 4.41 -9.66
N ILE A 68 -1.97 4.73 -8.89
CA ILE A 68 -3.06 3.77 -8.58
C ILE A 68 -3.90 3.47 -9.82
N ALA A 69 -4.31 4.52 -10.55
CA ALA A 69 -5.11 4.37 -11.75
C ALA A 69 -4.42 3.45 -12.78
N ARG A 70 -3.09 3.58 -12.92
CA ARG A 70 -2.30 2.76 -13.84
C ARG A 70 -2.17 1.29 -13.39
N VAL A 71 -2.10 1.03 -12.08
CA VAL A 71 -2.05 -0.35 -11.56
C VAL A 71 -3.40 -1.05 -11.74
N LEU A 72 -4.51 -0.38 -11.43
CA LEU A 72 -5.86 -0.94 -11.58
C LEU A 72 -6.22 -1.24 -13.05
N ALA A 73 -5.74 -0.41 -13.98
CA ALA A 73 -5.92 -0.65 -15.42
C ALA A 73 -5.18 -1.91 -15.93
N GLN A 74 -4.12 -2.34 -15.25
CA GLN A 74 -3.31 -3.50 -15.65
C GLN A 74 -3.86 -4.85 -15.15
N GLY A 75 -4.80 -4.86 -14.21
CA GLY A 75 -5.42 -6.07 -13.65
C GLY A 75 -6.72 -6.53 -14.35
N ARG A 76 -7.13 -5.88 -15.44
CA ARG A 76 -8.33 -6.21 -16.23
C ARG A 76 -8.01 -6.97 -17.53
N ARG A 77 -7.03 -7.87 -17.51
CA ARG A 77 -6.79 -8.81 -18.61
C ARG A 77 -7.02 -10.23 -18.14
#